data_AF-A0A8S3JCQ7-F1
#
_entry.id   AF-A0A8S3JCQ7-F1
#
_cell.length_a   1.000
_cell.length_b   1.000
_cell.length_c   1.000
_cell.angle_alpha   90.00
_cell.angle_beta   90.00
_cell.angle_gamma   90.00
#
_symmetry.space_group_name_H-M   'P 1'
#
loop_
_entity.id
_entity.type
_entity.pdbx_description
1 polymer ?
#
loop_
_entity_poly.entity_id
_entity_poly.type
_entity_poly.pdbx_seq_one_letter_code
_entity_poly.pdbx_strand_id
1 'polypeptide(L)'
;MNFNQRPMNRKYRLENSSFSNQSATSSRNLVNTKESPTTSISLAIDDRRHSDETNAEKLFTNIILFCQQENTHFVDDQFPPIARSIGCIDALKNYSLQWLRISEISPSSQSDLRLKWSVYSSPKPSDIQQGALGDCWLMAALALITERPQMLEHILLIKKINNQGVYL
;
A
#
# COMPACT_ATOMS: atom_id res chain seq x y z
N MET A 1 -11.66 -13.89 20.66
CA MET A 1 -12.68 -13.94 19.59
C MET A 1 -11.97 -14.38 18.31
N ASN A 2 -12.41 -15.49 17.71
CA ASN A 2 -11.80 -16.04 16.49
C ASN A 2 -12.22 -15.20 15.28
N PHE A 3 -11.28 -14.43 14.70
CA PHE A 3 -11.48 -13.80 13.41
C PHE A 3 -11.29 -14.84 12.30
N ASN A 4 -12.36 -15.54 11.95
CA ASN A 4 -12.45 -16.28 10.69
C ASN A 4 -12.66 -15.28 9.53
N GLN A 5 -11.62 -14.51 9.19
CA GLN A 5 -11.59 -13.78 7.93
C GLN A 5 -10.95 -14.70 6.89
N ARG A 6 -11.78 -15.25 5.99
CA ARG A 6 -11.32 -16.17 4.94
C ARG A 6 -10.32 -15.42 4.02
N PRO A 7 -9.14 -15.99 3.74
CA PRO A 7 -8.19 -15.38 2.81
C PRO A 7 -8.77 -15.33 1.39
N MET A 8 -8.72 -14.16 0.76
CA MET A 8 -9.36 -13.84 -0.54
C MET A 8 -8.56 -14.27 -1.79
N ASN A 9 -7.53 -15.12 -1.67
CA ASN A 9 -6.66 -15.39 -2.84
C ASN A 9 -7.17 -16.43 -3.84
N ARG A 10 -8.12 -17.32 -3.47
CA ARG A 10 -8.48 -18.42 -4.38
C ARG A 10 -9.41 -18.04 -5.52
N LYS A 11 -10.28 -17.06 -5.35
CA LYS A 11 -11.21 -16.63 -6.41
C LYS A 11 -10.60 -15.53 -7.29
N TYR A 12 -9.95 -14.52 -6.68
CA TYR A 12 -9.37 -13.38 -7.41
C TYR A 12 -8.22 -13.78 -8.37
N ARG A 13 -7.40 -14.77 -8.00
CA ARG A 13 -6.29 -15.25 -8.84
C ARG A 13 -6.76 -16.04 -10.07
N LEU A 14 -7.84 -16.82 -9.96
CA LEU A 14 -8.31 -17.69 -11.05
C LEU A 14 -8.91 -16.90 -12.22
N GLU A 15 -9.56 -15.77 -11.94
CA GLU A 15 -10.10 -14.90 -12.98
C GLU A 15 -8.99 -14.16 -13.75
N ASN A 16 -7.91 -13.76 -13.08
CA ASN A 16 -6.79 -13.02 -13.70
C ASN A 16 -5.72 -13.93 -14.35
N SER A 17 -5.57 -15.19 -13.94
CA SER A 17 -4.65 -16.14 -14.58
C SER A 17 -5.09 -16.59 -15.98
N SER A 18 -6.37 -16.40 -16.31
CA SER A 18 -6.93 -16.80 -17.61
C SER A 18 -6.62 -15.79 -18.74
N PHE A 19 -6.15 -14.59 -18.38
CA PHE A 19 -5.88 -13.50 -19.32
C PHE A 19 -4.40 -13.39 -19.74
N SER A 20 -3.50 -14.14 -19.11
CA SER A 20 -2.04 -13.99 -19.26
C SER A 20 -1.40 -14.91 -20.32
N ASN A 21 -2.17 -15.75 -21.01
CA ASN A 21 -1.65 -16.70 -22.00
C ASN A 21 -2.07 -16.33 -23.42
N GLN A 22 -1.34 -15.40 -24.06
CA GLN A 22 -1.18 -15.35 -25.52
C GLN A 22 0.24 -14.90 -25.88
N SER A 23 1.08 -15.93 -26.03
CA SER A 23 2.24 -16.15 -26.89
C SER A 23 3.11 -14.99 -27.39
N ALA A 24 4.38 -15.06 -27.00
CA ALA A 24 5.51 -14.48 -27.69
C ALA A 24 5.82 -15.23 -29.00
N THR A 25 6.07 -14.49 -30.09
CA THR A 25 6.82 -14.99 -31.25
C THR A 25 7.91 -14.00 -31.62
N SER A 26 9.14 -14.50 -31.59
CA SER A 26 10.41 -13.79 -31.81
C SER A 26 10.66 -13.55 -33.30
N SER A 27 11.20 -12.38 -33.65
CA SER A 27 12.02 -12.19 -34.86
C SER A 27 13.11 -11.16 -34.57
N ARG A 28 14.36 -11.62 -34.58
CA ARG A 28 15.57 -10.81 -34.42
C ARG A 28 15.75 -9.92 -35.65
N ASN A 29 16.06 -8.64 -35.43
CA ASN A 29 16.86 -7.87 -36.37
C ASN A 29 17.93 -7.10 -35.60
N LEU A 30 19.17 -7.27 -36.07
CA LEU A 30 20.39 -6.74 -35.51
C LEU A 30 20.59 -5.33 -36.08
N VAL A 31 20.46 -4.28 -35.26
CA VAL A 31 20.97 -2.94 -35.61
C VAL A 31 21.79 -2.42 -34.43
N ASN A 32 23.04 -2.18 -34.74
CA ASN A 32 24.08 -1.67 -33.85
C ASN A 32 24.09 -0.15 -33.93
N THR A 33 23.63 0.53 -32.88
CA THR A 33 23.90 1.96 -32.67
C THR A 33 24.33 2.18 -31.23
N LYS A 34 25.51 2.78 -31.07
CA LYS A 34 26.09 3.16 -29.79
C LYS A 34 25.28 4.29 -29.16
N GLU A 35 24.27 3.97 -28.37
CA GLU A 35 23.61 4.94 -27.49
C GLU A 35 24.23 4.90 -26.09
N SER A 36 24.36 6.08 -25.48
CA SER A 36 24.85 6.24 -24.12
C SER A 36 23.92 5.52 -23.12
N PRO A 37 24.44 4.86 -22.08
CA PRO A 37 23.65 3.91 -21.28
C PRO A 37 22.52 4.53 -20.45
N THR A 38 22.54 5.85 -20.24
CA THR A 38 21.70 6.50 -19.22
C THR A 38 20.27 6.78 -19.69
N THR A 39 20.08 7.11 -20.97
CA THR A 39 18.77 7.53 -21.52
C THR A 39 17.83 6.35 -21.77
N SER A 40 18.36 5.20 -22.21
CA SER A 40 17.57 3.99 -22.45
C SER A 40 17.07 3.34 -21.16
N ILE A 41 17.85 3.45 -20.08
CA ILE A 41 17.47 2.96 -18.75
C ILE A 41 16.37 3.83 -18.14
N SER A 42 16.45 5.17 -18.24
CA SER A 42 15.42 6.05 -17.68
C SER A 42 14.06 5.84 -18.35
N LEU A 43 14.03 5.72 -19.68
CA LEU A 43 12.80 5.43 -20.43
C LEU A 43 12.18 4.09 -19.99
N ALA A 44 13.01 3.04 -19.85
CA ALA A 44 12.53 1.74 -19.39
C ALA A 44 12.00 1.76 -17.93
N ILE A 45 12.56 2.62 -17.07
CA ILE A 45 12.06 2.80 -15.69
C ILE A 45 10.70 3.51 -15.69
N ASP A 46 10.55 4.56 -16.50
CA ASP A 46 9.30 5.31 -16.60
C ASP A 46 8.17 4.45 -17.19
N ASP A 47 8.46 3.64 -18.21
CA ASP A 47 7.51 2.70 -18.80
C ASP A 47 7.04 1.67 -17.76
N ARG A 48 7.97 1.14 -16.96
CA ARG A 48 7.65 0.20 -15.87
C ARG A 48 6.80 0.86 -14.80
N ARG A 49 7.17 2.08 -14.36
CA ARG A 49 6.40 2.84 -13.37
C ARG A 49 4.97 3.08 -13.86
N HIS A 50 4.79 3.54 -15.10
CA HIS A 50 3.47 3.76 -15.68
C HIS A 50 2.64 2.47 -15.77
N SER A 51 3.28 1.34 -16.13
CA SER A 51 2.61 0.04 -16.14
C SER A 51 2.18 -0.38 -14.73
N ASP A 52 3.06 -0.25 -13.74
CA ASP A 52 2.80 -0.59 -12.35
C ASP A 52 1.68 0.27 -11.76
N GLU A 53 1.68 1.59 -12.02
CA GLU A 53 0.61 2.51 -11.64
C GLU A 53 -0.74 2.09 -12.25
N THR A 54 -0.77 1.83 -13.55
CA THR A 54 -1.99 1.40 -14.26
C THR A 54 -2.53 0.08 -13.71
N ASN A 55 -1.63 -0.86 -13.38
CA ASN A 55 -2.01 -2.15 -12.82
C ASN A 55 -2.54 -2.00 -11.39
N ALA A 56 -1.92 -1.13 -10.59
CA ALA A 56 -2.35 -0.83 -9.23
C ALA A 56 -3.73 -0.16 -9.21
N GLU A 57 -4.01 0.78 -10.11
CA GLU A 57 -5.32 1.42 -10.25
C GLU A 57 -6.44 0.43 -10.61
N LYS A 58 -6.17 -0.47 -11.56
CA LYS A 58 -7.11 -1.54 -11.95
C LYS A 58 -7.38 -2.48 -10.79
N LEU A 59 -6.33 -2.93 -10.11
CA LEU A 59 -6.43 -3.80 -8.94
C LEU A 59 -7.24 -3.13 -7.82
N PHE A 60 -6.94 -1.88 -7.49
CA PHE A 60 -7.67 -1.10 -6.50
C PHE A 60 -9.16 -1.02 -6.81
N THR A 61 -9.51 -0.68 -8.06
CA THR A 61 -10.91 -0.57 -8.50
C THR A 61 -11.66 -1.89 -8.32
N ASN A 62 -11.04 -3.00 -8.74
CA ASN A 62 -11.63 -4.32 -8.62
C ASN A 62 -11.85 -4.72 -7.15
N ILE A 63 -10.88 -4.43 -6.28
CA ILE A 63 -10.99 -4.71 -4.85
C ILE A 63 -12.16 -3.90 -4.25
N ILE A 64 -12.26 -2.60 -4.56
CA ILE A 64 -13.35 -1.75 -4.06
C ILE A 64 -14.71 -2.29 -4.47
N LEU A 65 -14.90 -2.59 -5.76
CA LEU A 65 -16.16 -3.11 -6.28
C LEU A 65 -16.56 -4.43 -5.60
N PHE A 66 -15.60 -5.34 -5.48
CA PHE A 66 -15.83 -6.62 -4.83
C PHE A 66 -16.21 -6.46 -3.35
N CYS A 67 -15.46 -5.67 -2.59
CA CYS A 67 -15.71 -5.44 -1.17
C CYS A 67 -17.06 -4.75 -0.93
N GLN A 68 -17.47 -3.83 -1.81
CA GLN A 68 -18.80 -3.21 -1.79
C GLN A 68 -19.91 -4.23 -2.05
N GLN A 69 -19.76 -5.07 -3.08
CA GLN A 69 -20.76 -6.08 -3.45
C GLN A 69 -20.96 -7.11 -2.34
N GLU A 70 -19.87 -7.59 -1.74
CA GLU A 70 -19.93 -8.62 -0.70
C GLU A 70 -20.18 -8.03 0.70
N ASN A 71 -20.23 -6.70 0.84
CA ASN A 71 -20.28 -5.99 2.12
C ASN A 71 -19.19 -6.47 3.10
N THR A 72 -17.95 -6.55 2.62
CA THR A 72 -16.79 -7.01 3.38
C THR A 72 -15.66 -5.98 3.33
N HIS A 73 -14.81 -5.97 4.34
CA HIS A 73 -13.59 -5.17 4.32
C HIS A 73 -12.45 -5.93 3.65
N PHE A 74 -11.57 -5.22 2.97
CA PHE A 74 -10.41 -5.81 2.33
C PHE A 74 -9.38 -6.33 3.34
N VAL A 75 -8.77 -7.47 3.02
CA VAL A 75 -7.65 -8.08 3.73
C VAL A 75 -6.62 -8.50 2.70
N ASP A 76 -5.42 -7.94 2.80
CA ASP A 76 -4.29 -8.33 1.95
C ASP A 76 -3.77 -9.71 2.39
N ASP A 77 -3.79 -10.66 1.47
CA ASP A 77 -3.32 -12.03 1.73
C ASP A 77 -1.81 -12.23 1.51
N GLN A 78 -1.16 -11.28 0.84
CA GLN A 78 0.30 -11.20 0.75
C GLN A 78 0.87 -10.57 2.02
N PHE A 79 0.10 -9.68 2.66
CA PHE A 79 0.44 -9.06 3.94
C PHE A 79 -0.69 -9.21 5.00
N PRO A 80 -1.00 -10.44 5.44
CA PRO A 80 -2.15 -10.70 6.32
C PRO A 80 -1.94 -10.16 7.75
N PRO A 81 -3.00 -9.84 8.51
CA PRO A 81 -2.92 -9.31 9.87
C PRO A 81 -2.55 -10.41 10.90
N ILE A 82 -1.35 -10.96 10.77
CA ILE A 82 -0.81 -12.05 11.60
C ILE A 82 0.66 -11.77 11.98
N ALA A 83 1.18 -12.50 12.96
CA ALA A 83 2.55 -12.32 13.45
C ALA A 83 3.63 -12.40 12.35
N ARG A 84 3.42 -13.21 11.31
CA ARG A 84 4.35 -13.30 10.17
C ARG A 84 4.58 -11.95 9.49
N SER A 85 3.55 -11.12 9.35
CA SER A 85 3.64 -9.81 8.68
C SER A 85 4.31 -8.76 9.57
N ILE A 86 4.31 -8.96 10.88
CA ILE A 86 5.08 -8.16 11.85
C ILE A 86 6.57 -8.52 11.76
N GLY A 87 6.87 -9.80 11.56
CA GLY A 87 8.23 -10.33 11.57
C GLY A 87 8.77 -10.60 12.99
N CYS A 88 10.06 -10.93 13.08
CA CYS A 88 10.72 -11.19 14.36
C CYS A 88 11.33 -9.90 14.90
N ILE A 89 10.57 -9.16 15.73
CA ILE A 89 11.02 -7.91 16.35
C ILE A 89 11.24 -8.14 17.85
N ASP A 90 12.50 -8.15 18.28
CA ASP A 90 12.87 -8.40 19.68
C ASP A 90 12.22 -7.42 20.66
N ALA A 91 12.11 -6.14 20.28
CA ALA A 91 11.48 -5.10 21.09
C ALA A 91 9.99 -5.36 21.39
N LEU A 92 9.32 -6.18 20.58
CA LEU A 92 7.89 -6.47 20.70
C LEU A 92 7.58 -7.79 21.41
N LYS A 93 8.59 -8.57 21.82
CA LYS A 93 8.42 -9.93 22.41
C LYS A 93 7.48 -9.97 23.63
N ASN A 94 7.44 -8.90 24.41
CA ASN A 94 6.66 -8.82 25.65
C ASN A 94 5.30 -8.12 25.46
N TYR A 95 4.93 -7.75 24.23
CA TYR A 95 3.69 -7.02 23.95
C TYR A 95 2.62 -7.97 23.39
N SER A 96 1.39 -7.79 23.85
CA SER A 96 0.21 -8.39 23.20
C SER A 96 -0.21 -7.49 22.04
N LEU A 97 0.12 -7.89 20.82
CA LEU A 97 -0.18 -7.13 19.61
C LEU A 97 -1.56 -7.51 19.06
N GLN A 98 -2.33 -6.50 18.68
CA GLN A 98 -3.62 -6.67 18.00
C GLN A 98 -3.65 -5.81 16.75
N TRP A 99 -4.12 -6.40 15.65
CA TRP A 99 -4.39 -5.67 14.42
C TRP A 99 -5.76 -5.00 14.54
N LEU A 100 -5.79 -3.68 14.37
CA LEU A 100 -6.99 -2.86 14.42
C LEU A 100 -7.08 -2.02 13.14
N ARG A 101 -8.30 -1.85 12.63
CA ARG A 101 -8.62 -0.83 11.62
C ARG A 101 -8.71 0.54 12.28
N ILE A 102 -8.56 1.60 11.49
CA ILE A 102 -8.68 3.00 11.96
C ILE A 102 -9.97 3.22 12.75
N SER A 103 -11.10 2.65 12.29
CA SER A 103 -12.41 2.74 12.96
C SER A 103 -12.50 2.01 14.31
N GLU A 104 -11.56 1.12 14.60
CA GLU A 104 -11.52 0.31 15.81
C GLU A 104 -10.53 0.86 16.86
N ILE A 105 -9.74 1.88 16.49
CA ILE A 105 -8.78 2.53 17.39
C ILE A 105 -9.53 3.43 18.37
N SER A 106 -9.26 3.24 19.67
CA SER A 106 -9.80 4.08 20.72
C SER A 106 -9.05 5.42 20.79
N PRO A 107 -9.74 6.56 20.84
CA PRO A 107 -9.08 7.86 20.98
C PRO A 107 -8.34 7.96 22.32
N SER A 108 -7.17 8.60 22.31
CA SER A 108 -6.28 8.71 23.47
C SER A 108 -6.77 9.71 24.53
N SER A 109 -7.67 10.63 24.16
CA SER A 109 -8.19 11.68 25.05
C SER A 109 -9.65 12.04 24.75
N GLN A 110 -10.30 12.73 25.70
CA GLN A 110 -11.67 13.24 25.50
C GLN A 110 -11.77 14.27 24.36
N SER A 111 -10.69 15.01 24.09
CA SER A 111 -10.59 15.93 22.95
C SER A 111 -10.57 15.17 21.63
N ASP A 112 -9.88 14.03 21.57
CA ASP A 112 -9.73 13.24 20.35
C ASP A 112 -11.04 12.57 19.92
N LEU A 113 -11.97 12.33 20.85
CA LEU A 113 -13.31 11.82 20.54
C LEU A 113 -14.10 12.70 19.55
N ARG A 114 -13.78 13.99 19.48
CA ARG A 114 -14.43 14.94 18.56
C ARG A 114 -13.73 15.02 17.21
N LEU A 115 -12.54 14.44 17.08
CA LEU A 115 -11.79 14.44 15.84
C LEU A 115 -12.30 13.31 14.94
N LYS A 116 -12.49 13.63 13.66
CA LYS A 116 -12.74 12.62 12.64
C LYS A 116 -11.40 12.13 12.12
N TRP A 117 -11.24 10.82 12.01
CA TRP A 117 -10.11 10.24 11.31
C TRP A 117 -10.00 10.81 9.88
N SER A 118 -8.76 11.05 9.44
CA SER A 118 -8.44 11.48 8.09
C SER A 118 -7.17 10.79 7.61
N VAL A 119 -7.04 10.60 6.29
CA VAL A 119 -5.81 10.10 5.67
C VAL A 119 -4.88 11.26 5.32
N TYR A 120 -5.45 12.39 4.89
CA TYR A 120 -4.70 13.59 4.55
C TYR A 120 -5.38 14.82 5.15
N SER A 121 -4.72 15.47 6.10
CA SER A 121 -5.24 16.67 6.78
C SER A 121 -4.10 17.63 7.12
N SER A 122 -3.46 18.18 6.09
CA SER A 122 -2.29 19.06 6.20
C SER A 122 -1.17 18.45 7.08
N PRO A 123 -0.58 17.32 6.67
CA PRO A 123 0.43 16.61 7.46
C PRO A 123 1.62 17.51 7.81
N LYS A 124 2.08 17.42 9.05
CA LYS A 124 3.23 18.16 9.58
C LYS A 124 4.28 17.20 10.12
N PRO A 125 5.55 17.65 10.24
CA PRO A 125 6.59 16.85 10.90
C PRO A 125 6.20 16.43 12.32
N SER A 126 5.45 17.28 13.04
CA SER A 126 4.97 17.02 14.40
C SER A 126 3.97 15.85 14.51
N ASP A 127 3.35 15.46 13.40
CA ASP A 127 2.35 14.39 13.38
C ASP A 127 3.00 13.00 13.35
N ILE A 128 4.33 12.94 13.14
CA ILE A 128 5.10 11.71 13.05
C ILE A 128 5.75 11.42 14.41
N GLN A 129 5.19 10.43 15.11
CA GLN A 129 5.65 10.01 16.44
C GLN A 129 6.15 8.57 16.40
N GLN A 130 7.40 8.35 16.84
CA GLN A 130 8.03 7.05 16.80
C GLN A 130 7.43 6.07 17.81
N GLY A 131 7.15 4.86 17.32
CA GLY A 131 6.73 3.73 18.14
C GLY A 131 7.93 2.94 18.71
N ALA A 132 7.72 1.65 18.98
CA ALA A 132 8.75 0.78 19.56
C ALA A 132 9.74 0.20 18.54
N LEU A 133 9.64 0.57 17.26
CA LEU A 133 10.47 0.02 16.18
C LEU A 133 11.75 0.85 15.97
N GLY A 134 12.82 0.20 15.54
CA GLY A 134 14.12 0.81 15.20
C GLY A 134 14.16 1.41 13.79
N ASP A 135 13.11 2.08 13.35
CA ASP A 135 12.90 2.62 12.01
C ASP A 135 12.99 4.16 11.95
N CYS A 136 13.70 4.78 12.90
CA CYS A 136 13.87 6.23 12.99
C CYS A 136 14.38 6.88 11.68
N TRP A 137 15.17 6.15 10.89
CA TRP A 137 15.65 6.62 9.59
C TRP A 137 14.51 6.83 8.58
N LEU A 138 13.50 5.97 8.59
CA LEU A 138 12.32 6.08 7.73
C LEU A 138 11.43 7.23 8.21
N MET A 139 11.23 7.33 9.52
CA MET A 139 10.42 8.38 10.12
C MET A 139 11.00 9.77 9.91
N ALA A 140 12.32 9.92 10.01
CA ALA A 140 13.02 11.16 9.70
C ALA A 140 12.85 11.55 8.23
N ALA A 141 12.92 10.59 7.30
CA ALA A 141 12.65 10.84 5.89
C ALA A 141 11.20 11.28 5.63
N LEU A 142 10.22 10.64 6.26
CA LEU A 142 8.81 11.04 6.18
C LEU A 142 8.59 12.46 6.72
N ALA A 143 9.20 12.80 7.85
CA ALA A 143 9.11 14.14 8.43
C ALA A 143 9.62 15.22 7.46
N LEU A 144 10.75 14.99 6.80
CA LEU A 144 11.27 15.89 5.77
C LEU A 144 10.33 16.01 4.56
N ILE A 145 9.71 14.90 4.14
CA ILE A 145 8.75 14.90 3.04
C ILE A 145 7.51 15.75 3.39
N THR A 146 7.07 15.74 4.65
CA THR A 146 5.89 16.55 5.05
C THR A 146 6.09 18.06 4.92
N GLU A 147 7.34 18.54 4.92
CA GLU A 147 7.65 19.95 4.66
C GLU A 147 7.48 20.34 3.17
N ARG A 148 7.29 19.36 2.28
CA ARG A 148 7.08 19.57 0.84
C ARG A 148 5.72 18.98 0.39
N PRO A 149 4.61 19.74 0.50
CA PRO A 149 3.28 19.24 0.17
C PRO A 149 3.15 18.65 -1.24
N GLN A 150 3.84 19.23 -2.23
CA GLN A 150 3.86 18.71 -3.60
C GLN A 150 4.42 17.28 -3.70
N MET A 151 5.38 16.91 -2.85
CA MET A 151 5.88 15.54 -2.81
C MET A 151 4.89 14.59 -2.14
N LEU A 152 4.23 15.04 -1.07
CA LEU A 152 3.19 14.25 -0.41
C LEU A 152 2.04 13.91 -1.36
N GLU A 153 1.66 14.81 -2.26
CA GLU A 153 0.58 14.55 -3.22
C GLU A 153 0.89 13.44 -4.23
N HIS A 154 2.17 13.20 -4.53
CA HIS A 154 2.60 12.10 -5.39
C HIS A 154 2.75 10.78 -4.63
N ILE A 155 2.89 10.81 -3.30
CA ILE A 155 3.08 9.62 -2.46
C ILE A 155 1.75 9.15 -1.86
N LEU A 156 0.87 10.08 -1.47
CA LEU A 156 -0.42 9.82 -0.84
C LEU A 156 -1.54 10.06 -1.85
N LEU A 157 -1.82 9.04 -2.67
CA LEU A 157 -2.81 9.13 -3.74
C LEU A 157 -4.23 9.22 -3.18
N ILE A 158 -4.53 8.43 -2.14
CA ILE A 158 -5.85 8.41 -1.50
C ILE A 158 -5.88 9.37 -0.31
N LYS A 159 -6.67 10.44 -0.46
CA LYS A 159 -6.76 11.51 0.55
C LYS A 159 -7.90 11.33 1.55
N LYS A 160 -8.82 10.39 1.30
CA LYS A 160 -10.04 10.18 2.11
C LYS A 160 -10.13 8.75 2.62
N ILE A 161 -10.69 8.59 3.81
CA ILE A 161 -11.04 7.27 4.34
C ILE A 161 -12.10 6.63 3.45
N ASN A 162 -11.91 5.36 3.13
CA ASN A 162 -12.91 4.53 2.47
C ASN A 162 -13.34 3.39 3.39
N ASN A 163 -14.60 2.98 3.27
CA ASN A 163 -15.17 1.95 4.13
C ASN A 163 -14.60 0.55 3.87
N GLN A 164 -13.97 0.32 2.71
CA GLN A 164 -13.41 -0.98 2.37
C GLN A 164 -12.03 -1.21 3.00
N GLY A 165 -11.37 -0.14 3.45
CA GLY A 165 -10.06 -0.20 4.10
C GLY A 165 -8.91 -0.52 3.14
N VAL A 166 -9.00 -0.09 1.89
CA VAL A 166 -7.97 -0.29 0.84
C VAL A 166 -7.30 1.03 0.54
N TYR A 167 -5.97 1.06 0.40
CA TYR A 167 -5.22 2.27 0.07
C TYR A 167 -4.17 1.99 -1.01
N LEU A 168 -3.86 3.02 -1.81
CA LEU A 168 -2.83 3.07 -2.84
C LEU A 168 -1.76 4.07 -2.40
#